data_AF-A0A699KPL6-F1
#
_entry.id   AF-A0A699KPL6-F1
#
_cell.length_a   1.000
_cell.length_b   1.000
_cell.length_c   1.000
_cell.angle_alpha   90.00
_cell.angle_beta   90.00
_cell.angle_gamma   90.00
#
_symmetry.space_group_name_H-M   'P 1'
#
loop_
_entity.id
_entity.type
_entity.pdbx_description
1 polymer ?
#
loop_
_entity_poly.entity_id
_entity_poly.type
_entity_poly.pdbx_seq_one_letter_code
_entity_poly.pdbx_strand_id
1 'polypeptide(L)'
;MGTVRFGNDHVAAILGFGDLQWENILITRVYFVEGLGHNLFSIGQFCDSDLEVAFRRNAYFVRNLEGVDLLKGDRSTNLYTINLHEMASASPICLMARASSTKSWLWNQQLSHLNFDAINDLARNDFVIGLPKFKYHKEHLCPSCEQGKSKRASHPPKPVPNSRQRLHLLHMDLCGPMRIFSINGKRYVLVIVDYYSRYTWVHFLRSKDEAPEVIIKFLKRITVLLQSKDEAPEVIKTFLKRITILLQSPVIIIRIDNDTEFKNQVLKEYFDNVGISHQMSSVQTPQQNGVVERRNRKLVEAARTMLIFSRAPLFLWAEAIATACFTQNRSIIHRRFNKTPYELINGRKPDISFLHVFGALCYPKNDREDIRKLDAKGDIGFFIGYSADSCAYRVYNRRTKKIIETMNVSFDELLVMAFEQRSSKPRLQSMTSGQISLGLDLTYAPSTITTQQPTEGELDLLFEAMYDDYIGGQPSATTRTVSAAQAP
;
A
#
# COMPACT_ATOMS: atom_id res chain seq x y z
N MET A 1 -9.53 55.15 -12.94
CA MET A 1 -10.14 54.95 -11.61
C MET A 1 -10.32 56.32 -10.97
N GLY A 2 -11.45 56.55 -10.31
CA GLY A 2 -11.82 57.88 -9.78
C GLY A 2 -11.15 58.24 -8.46
N THR A 3 -11.57 59.35 -7.87
CA THR A 3 -11.13 59.82 -6.56
C THR A 3 -12.31 59.98 -5.62
N VAL A 4 -12.09 59.82 -4.32
CA VAL A 4 -13.08 60.12 -3.27
C VAL A 4 -12.68 61.42 -2.59
N ARG A 5 -13.63 62.35 -2.48
CA ARG A 5 -13.45 63.59 -1.71
C ARG A 5 -14.05 63.40 -0.31
N PHE A 6 -13.27 63.71 0.71
CA PHE A 6 -13.70 63.68 2.10
C PHE A 6 -14.35 65.01 2.51
N GLY A 7 -15.05 65.01 3.65
CA GLY A 7 -15.70 66.22 4.18
C GLY A 7 -14.74 67.36 4.58
N ASN A 8 -13.42 67.12 4.58
CA ASN A 8 -12.38 68.13 4.77
C ASN A 8 -11.72 68.56 3.43
N ASP A 9 -12.39 68.31 2.30
CA ASP A 9 -11.94 68.55 0.92
C ASP A 9 -10.68 67.80 0.48
N HIS A 10 -10.11 66.95 1.33
CA HIS A 10 -9.02 66.06 0.94
C HIS A 10 -9.53 65.05 -0.10
N VAL A 11 -8.71 64.77 -1.11
CA VAL A 11 -9.04 63.85 -2.20
C VAL A 11 -8.10 62.66 -2.15
N ALA A 12 -8.64 61.44 -2.09
CA ALA A 12 -7.84 60.22 -2.12
C ALA A 12 -8.18 59.37 -3.36
N ALA A 13 -7.15 58.68 -3.88
CA ALA A 13 -7.28 57.82 -5.04
C ALA A 13 -7.96 56.50 -4.67
N ILE A 14 -8.92 56.07 -5.48
CA ILE A 14 -9.51 54.74 -5.36
C ILE A 14 -8.54 53.73 -5.96
N LEU A 15 -7.98 52.86 -5.12
CA LEU A 15 -7.01 51.84 -5.52
C LEU A 15 -7.69 50.57 -6.03
N GLY A 16 -8.95 50.35 -5.69
CA GLY A 16 -9.73 49.23 -6.16
C GLY A 16 -11.19 49.33 -5.75
N PHE A 17 -12.01 48.41 -6.25
CA PHE A 17 -13.37 48.22 -5.76
C PHE A 17 -13.74 46.73 -5.75
N GLY A 18 -14.69 46.36 -4.91
CA GLY A 18 -15.19 45.00 -4.82
C GLY A 18 -16.53 44.95 -4.10
N ASP A 19 -17.14 43.77 -4.07
CA ASP A 19 -18.39 43.56 -3.36
C ASP A 19 -18.09 42.96 -1.99
N LEU A 20 -18.69 43.52 -0.95
CA LEU A 20 -18.62 43.04 0.41
C LEU A 20 -19.91 42.30 0.73
N GLN A 21 -19.83 40.99 0.85
CA GLN A 21 -20.93 40.18 1.35
C GLN A 21 -20.78 39.96 2.85
N TRP A 22 -21.79 40.37 3.60
CA TRP A 22 -21.93 40.17 5.04
C TRP A 22 -23.21 39.39 5.31
N GLU A 23 -23.10 38.07 5.53
CA GLU A 23 -24.23 37.15 5.64
C GLU A 23 -25.23 37.29 4.47
N ASN A 24 -26.46 37.74 4.75
CA ASN A 24 -27.52 37.98 3.78
C ASN A 24 -27.47 39.38 3.14
N ILE A 25 -26.56 40.25 3.59
CA ILE A 25 -26.41 41.62 3.11
C ILE A 25 -25.26 41.66 2.11
N LEU A 26 -25.55 42.03 0.87
CA LEU A 26 -24.53 42.24 -0.17
C LEU A 26 -24.38 43.74 -0.42
N ILE A 27 -23.23 44.30 -0.01
CA ILE A 27 -22.85 45.68 -0.32
C ILE A 27 -21.97 45.63 -1.55
N THR A 28 -22.52 46.05 -2.70
CA THR A 28 -21.78 46.02 -3.96
C THR A 28 -20.97 47.30 -4.16
N ARG A 29 -19.92 47.24 -4.98
CA ARG A 29 -19.11 48.38 -5.42
C ARG A 29 -18.46 49.20 -4.29
N VAL A 30 -17.97 48.52 -3.26
CA VAL A 30 -17.19 49.11 -2.15
C VAL A 30 -15.82 49.54 -2.68
N TYR A 31 -15.46 50.81 -2.46
CA TYR A 31 -14.17 51.37 -2.86
C TYR A 31 -13.09 51.11 -1.80
N PHE A 32 -11.92 50.64 -2.24
CA PHE A 32 -10.72 50.56 -1.42
C PHE A 32 -9.90 51.84 -1.60
N VAL A 33 -9.70 52.57 -0.51
CA VAL A 33 -8.95 53.83 -0.46
C VAL A 33 -7.90 53.70 0.65
N GLU A 34 -6.63 53.82 0.29
CA GLU A 34 -5.52 53.71 1.23
C GLU A 34 -5.47 54.92 2.18
N GLY A 35 -5.19 54.66 3.46
CA GLY A 35 -5.13 55.69 4.51
C GLY A 35 -6.43 55.96 5.27
N LEU A 36 -7.55 55.30 4.93
CA LEU A 36 -8.78 55.35 5.73
C LEU A 36 -8.66 54.45 6.97
N GLY A 37 -8.71 55.04 8.17
CA GLY A 37 -8.71 54.29 9.43
C GLY A 37 -10.03 53.59 9.75
N HIS A 38 -11.13 54.00 9.11
CA HIS A 38 -12.47 53.44 9.31
C HIS A 38 -13.21 53.29 7.99
N ASN A 39 -14.09 52.28 7.92
CA ASN A 39 -15.00 52.10 6.79
C ASN A 39 -16.14 53.13 6.89
N LEU A 40 -16.43 53.80 5.77
CA LEU A 40 -17.47 54.82 5.68
C LEU A 40 -18.54 54.38 4.68
N PHE A 41 -19.80 54.62 5.03
CA PHE A 41 -20.92 54.46 4.10
C PHE A 41 -21.30 55.83 3.51
N SER A 42 -21.50 55.87 2.19
CA SER A 42 -21.98 57.08 1.53
C SER A 42 -23.49 57.18 1.66
N ILE A 43 -23.96 58.16 2.43
CA ILE A 43 -25.39 58.45 2.58
C ILE A 43 -26.01 58.79 1.21
N GLY A 44 -25.28 59.55 0.38
CA GLY A 44 -25.73 59.89 -0.97
C GLY A 44 -25.99 58.65 -1.83
N GLN A 45 -25.13 57.63 -1.75
CA GLN A 45 -25.33 56.39 -2.50
C GLN A 45 -26.53 55.58 -2.02
N PHE A 46 -26.88 55.64 -0.74
CA PHE A 46 -28.12 55.03 -0.24
C PHE A 46 -29.34 55.74 -0.82
N CYS A 47 -29.34 57.07 -0.83
CA CYS A 47 -30.42 57.85 -1.43
C CYS A 47 -30.54 57.64 -2.94
N ASP A 48 -29.41 57.57 -3.66
CA ASP A 48 -29.36 57.28 -5.10
C ASP A 48 -29.83 55.85 -5.44
N SER A 49 -29.88 54.96 -4.44
CA SER A 49 -30.36 53.58 -4.56
C SER A 49 -31.81 53.40 -4.03
N ASP A 50 -32.57 54.50 -3.96
CA ASP A 50 -33.96 54.54 -3.50
C ASP A 50 -34.18 54.03 -2.05
N LEU A 51 -33.18 54.21 -1.17
CA LEU A 51 -33.29 53.88 0.25
C LEU A 51 -33.50 55.14 1.11
N GLU A 52 -34.38 55.06 2.10
CA GLU A 52 -34.60 56.13 3.07
C GLU A 52 -33.58 56.01 4.21
N VAL A 53 -32.81 57.07 4.46
CA VAL A 53 -31.88 57.15 5.60
C VAL A 53 -32.40 58.17 6.61
N ALA A 54 -32.76 57.70 7.81
CA ALA A 54 -33.30 58.55 8.87
C ALA A 54 -32.37 58.58 10.08
N PHE A 55 -31.90 59.77 10.46
CA PHE A 55 -31.11 60.01 11.67
C PHE A 55 -31.99 60.55 12.80
N ARG A 56 -31.98 59.87 13.95
CA ARG A 56 -32.62 60.31 15.20
C ARG A 56 -31.57 60.60 16.27
N ARG A 57 -31.96 61.27 17.35
CA ARG A 57 -31.05 61.72 18.43
C ARG A 57 -30.04 60.66 18.89
N ASN A 58 -30.46 59.39 19.01
CA ASN A 58 -29.62 58.32 19.53
C ASN A 58 -29.43 57.12 18.57
N ALA A 59 -30.08 57.12 17.40
CA ALA A 59 -30.09 55.97 16.50
C ALA A 59 -30.32 56.41 15.05
N TYR A 60 -29.92 55.60 14.09
CA TYR A 60 -30.25 55.80 12.69
C TYR A 60 -30.74 54.48 12.06
N PHE A 61 -31.50 54.61 10.98
CA PHE A 61 -32.08 53.50 10.24
C PHE A 61 -31.96 53.75 8.74
N VAL A 62 -31.70 52.70 7.98
CA VAL A 62 -31.79 52.69 6.52
C VAL A 62 -32.93 51.75 6.14
N ARG A 63 -33.90 52.23 5.38
CA ARG A 63 -35.10 51.49 4.99
C ARG A 63 -35.24 51.37 3.49
N ASN A 64 -35.88 50.30 3.06
CA ASN A 64 -36.41 50.22 1.70
C ASN A 64 -37.70 51.06 1.57
N LEU A 65 -38.20 51.23 0.34
CA LEU A 65 -39.44 51.95 0.04
C LEU A 65 -40.70 51.33 0.67
N GLU A 66 -40.62 50.07 1.12
CA GLU A 66 -41.70 49.34 1.81
C GLU A 66 -41.68 49.58 3.34
N GLY A 67 -40.72 50.35 3.85
CA GLY A 67 -40.59 50.71 5.26
C GLY A 67 -39.87 49.66 6.13
N VAL A 68 -39.24 48.65 5.52
CA VAL A 68 -38.46 47.62 6.22
C VAL A 68 -37.06 48.15 6.54
N ASP A 69 -36.68 48.10 7.82
CA ASP A 69 -35.34 48.46 8.30
C ASP A 69 -34.30 47.43 7.78
N LEU A 70 -33.43 47.86 6.87
CA LEU A 70 -32.33 47.05 6.33
C LEU A 70 -31.06 47.17 7.19
N LEU A 71 -30.80 48.37 7.71
CA LEU A 71 -29.69 48.64 8.61
C LEU A 71 -30.17 49.51 9.76
N LYS A 72 -29.66 49.22 10.95
CA LYS A 72 -29.86 50.01 12.16
C LYS A 72 -28.53 50.15 12.87
N GLY A 73 -28.31 51.31 13.47
CA GLY A 73 -27.22 51.45 14.42
C GLY A 73 -27.43 52.64 15.35
N ASP A 74 -26.54 52.72 16.31
CA ASP A 74 -26.65 53.66 17.42
C ASP A 74 -25.64 54.79 17.29
N ARG A 75 -25.97 55.92 17.89
CA ARG A 75 -25.06 57.06 18.00
C ARG A 75 -24.14 56.84 19.20
N SER A 76 -22.87 56.61 18.92
CA SER A 76 -21.81 56.55 19.92
C SER A 76 -21.03 57.86 19.88
N THR A 77 -20.99 58.58 21.01
CA THR A 77 -20.38 59.92 21.13
C THR A 77 -20.98 60.93 20.13
N ASN A 78 -20.24 61.28 19.07
CA ASN A 78 -20.62 62.20 18.00
C ASN A 78 -20.80 61.55 16.63
N LEU A 79 -20.63 60.24 16.51
CA LEU A 79 -20.75 59.51 15.25
C LEU A 79 -21.89 58.48 15.33
N TYR A 80 -22.55 58.27 14.20
CA TYR A 80 -23.45 57.14 14.03
C TYR A 80 -22.62 55.94 13.61
N THR A 81 -22.63 54.90 14.43
CA THR A 81 -21.81 53.70 14.21
C THR A 81 -22.69 52.51 13.94
N ILE A 82 -22.28 51.69 12.98
CA ILE A 82 -22.90 50.40 12.70
C ILE A 82 -22.10 49.35 13.46
N ASN A 83 -22.68 48.74 14.48
CA ASN A 83 -22.03 47.63 15.17
C ASN A 83 -22.39 46.32 14.46
N LEU A 84 -21.56 45.93 13.49
CA LEU A 84 -21.72 44.67 12.77
C LEU A 84 -21.49 43.43 13.67
N HIS A 85 -20.91 43.61 14.87
CA HIS A 85 -20.63 42.53 15.82
C HIS A 85 -21.84 42.08 16.63
N GLU A 86 -22.83 42.96 16.90
CA GLU A 86 -24.05 42.57 17.62
C GLU A 86 -25.03 41.75 16.76
N MET A 87 -24.85 41.75 15.43
CA MET A 87 -25.52 40.81 14.53
C MET A 87 -24.74 39.49 14.36
N ALA A 88 -23.49 39.42 14.83
CA ALA A 88 -22.55 38.34 14.56
C ALA A 88 -22.34 37.42 15.78
N SER A 89 -23.31 36.55 16.08
CA SER A 89 -23.08 35.37 16.94
C SER A 89 -22.56 34.15 16.15
N ALA A 90 -21.77 34.37 15.11
CA ALA A 90 -21.05 33.30 14.40
C ALA A 90 -19.70 33.83 13.87
N SER A 91 -18.62 33.35 14.49
CA SER A 91 -17.19 33.35 14.12
C SER A 91 -16.69 34.24 12.96
N PRO A 92 -15.63 35.06 13.16
CA PRO A 92 -15.04 35.83 12.07
C PRO A 92 -14.24 34.92 11.11
N ILE A 93 -14.57 34.99 9.82
CA ILE A 93 -13.76 34.40 8.73
C ILE A 93 -13.13 35.56 7.96
N CYS A 94 -11.81 35.68 7.98
CA CYS A 94 -11.10 36.63 7.12
C CYS A 94 -11.15 36.10 5.67
N LEU A 95 -11.90 36.77 4.78
CA LEU A 95 -12.01 36.40 3.37
C LEU A 95 -10.99 37.19 2.53
N MET A 96 -10.06 36.48 1.90
CA MET A 96 -9.18 37.03 0.87
C MET A 96 -10.01 37.56 -0.31
N ALA A 97 -9.66 38.74 -0.83
CA ALA A 97 -10.26 39.30 -2.04
C ALA A 97 -10.07 38.33 -3.23
N ARG A 98 -11.09 38.19 -4.09
CA ARG A 98 -11.06 37.22 -5.21
C ARG A 98 -10.48 37.87 -6.46
N ALA A 99 -9.54 37.20 -7.12
CA ALA A 99 -8.99 37.68 -8.38
C ALA A 99 -10.06 37.57 -9.48
N SER A 100 -10.09 38.52 -10.43
CA SER A 100 -10.91 38.34 -11.63
C SER A 100 -10.45 37.11 -12.43
N SER A 101 -11.35 36.54 -13.23
CA SER A 101 -11.03 35.42 -14.11
C SER A 101 -9.79 35.71 -14.97
N THR A 102 -9.79 36.84 -15.67
CA THR A 102 -8.67 37.29 -16.51
C THR A 102 -7.35 37.37 -15.75
N LYS A 103 -7.37 37.89 -14.50
CA LYS A 103 -6.17 38.03 -13.67
C LYS A 103 -5.68 36.68 -13.16
N SER A 104 -6.58 35.76 -12.84
CA SER A 104 -6.25 34.37 -12.47
C SER A 104 -5.60 33.62 -13.62
N TRP A 105 -6.15 33.76 -14.82
CA TRP A 105 -5.61 33.17 -16.04
C TRP A 105 -4.25 33.71 -16.43
N LEU A 106 -4.05 35.03 -16.32
CA LEU A 106 -2.78 35.68 -16.60
C LEU A 106 -1.67 35.16 -15.68
N TRP A 107 -1.90 35.12 -14.37
CA TRP A 107 -0.91 34.62 -13.41
C TRP A 107 -0.66 33.11 -13.56
N ASN A 108 -1.70 32.32 -13.88
CA ASN A 108 -1.53 30.91 -14.24
C ASN A 108 -0.57 30.74 -15.44
N GLN A 109 -0.71 31.54 -16.49
CA GLN A 109 0.19 31.49 -17.66
C GLN A 109 1.61 31.99 -17.32
N GLN A 110 1.74 33.12 -16.64
CA GLN A 110 3.03 33.68 -16.22
C GLN A 110 3.83 32.73 -15.33
N LEU A 111 3.15 31.96 -14.48
CA LEU A 111 3.74 30.96 -13.59
C LEU A 111 3.81 29.56 -14.23
N SER A 112 3.93 29.48 -15.56
CA SER A 112 4.13 28.21 -16.28
C SER A 112 3.02 27.17 -16.05
N HIS A 113 1.78 27.66 -16.02
CA HIS A 113 0.58 26.86 -15.82
C HIS A 113 0.54 26.11 -14.48
N LEU A 114 0.98 26.76 -13.39
CA LEU A 114 0.95 26.21 -12.04
C LEU A 114 -0.51 25.92 -11.61
N ASN A 115 -0.74 24.92 -10.74
CA ASN A 115 -2.08 24.70 -10.20
C ASN A 115 -2.53 25.94 -9.41
N PHE A 116 -3.79 26.36 -9.58
CA PHE A 116 -4.39 27.49 -8.85
C PHE A 116 -4.30 27.33 -7.33
N ASP A 117 -4.36 26.10 -6.79
CA ASP A 117 -4.13 25.86 -5.36
C ASP A 117 -2.71 26.24 -4.94
N ALA A 118 -1.71 25.90 -5.75
CA ALA A 118 -0.33 26.27 -5.49
C ALA A 118 -0.11 27.78 -5.62
N ILE A 119 -0.78 28.44 -6.58
CA ILE A 119 -0.75 29.92 -6.69
C ILE A 119 -1.39 30.56 -5.46
N ASN A 120 -2.49 30.00 -4.95
CA ASN A 120 -3.14 30.44 -3.72
C ASN A 120 -2.24 30.22 -2.49
N ASP A 121 -1.50 29.12 -2.42
CA ASP A 121 -0.53 28.89 -1.34
C ASP A 121 0.63 29.87 -1.40
N LEU A 122 1.11 30.23 -2.59
CA LEU A 122 2.12 31.28 -2.77
C LEU A 122 1.61 32.64 -2.30
N ALA A 123 0.37 32.99 -2.65
CA ALA A 123 -0.25 34.29 -2.31
C ALA A 123 -0.62 34.39 -0.82
N ARG A 124 -1.06 33.29 -0.20
CA ARG A 124 -1.49 33.25 1.21
C ARG A 124 -0.31 33.29 2.18
N ASN A 125 0.80 32.63 1.84
CA ASN A 125 1.95 32.47 2.72
C ASN A 125 3.09 33.45 2.42
N ASP A 126 2.88 34.43 1.53
CA ASP A 126 3.86 35.45 1.13
C ASP A 126 5.22 34.88 0.68
N PHE A 127 5.22 33.73 -0.01
CA PHE A 127 6.46 33.09 -0.47
C PHE A 127 7.15 33.82 -1.65
N VAL A 128 6.45 34.74 -2.31
CA VAL A 128 6.93 35.44 -3.51
C VAL A 128 6.58 36.93 -3.44
N ILE A 129 7.48 37.77 -3.93
CA ILE A 129 7.28 39.23 -4.02
C ILE A 129 6.63 39.55 -5.37
N GLY A 130 5.57 40.36 -5.37
CA GLY A 130 4.89 40.85 -6.58
C GLY A 130 3.64 40.07 -7.01
N LEU A 131 3.32 38.94 -6.36
CA LEU A 131 2.04 38.26 -6.53
C LEU A 131 0.97 38.90 -5.63
N PRO A 132 -0.12 39.47 -6.18
CA PRO A 132 -1.17 40.05 -5.36
C PRO A 132 -1.87 39.03 -4.45
N LYS A 133 -2.25 39.43 -3.24
CA LYS A 133 -2.92 38.57 -2.25
C LYS A 133 -4.41 38.37 -2.57
N PHE A 134 -4.67 37.70 -3.67
CA PHE A 134 -6.01 37.30 -4.07
C PHE A 134 -6.22 35.80 -3.97
N LYS A 135 -7.48 35.40 -3.82
CA LYS A 135 -7.89 34.02 -4.10
C LYS A 135 -8.10 33.86 -5.61
N TYR A 136 -7.28 33.05 -6.22
CA TYR A 136 -7.30 32.68 -7.63
C TYR A 136 -8.13 31.40 -7.83
N HIS A 137 -8.93 31.35 -8.90
CA HIS A 137 -9.83 30.23 -9.13
C HIS A 137 -9.89 29.83 -10.60
N LYS A 138 -10.16 28.54 -10.82
CA LYS A 138 -10.34 27.93 -12.14
C LYS A 138 -11.82 28.02 -12.54
N GLU A 139 -12.19 28.97 -13.38
CA GLU A 139 -13.56 29.02 -13.95
C GLU A 139 -13.74 28.07 -15.14
N HIS A 140 -12.68 27.90 -15.93
CA HIS A 140 -12.70 27.06 -17.13
C HIS A 140 -11.50 26.11 -17.18
N LEU A 141 -11.58 25.08 -18.03
CA LEU A 141 -10.46 24.18 -18.29
C LEU A 141 -9.41 24.91 -19.14
N CYS A 142 -8.12 24.71 -18.80
CA CYS A 142 -7.02 25.24 -19.60
C CYS A 142 -6.63 24.20 -20.64
N PRO A 143 -6.84 24.44 -21.95
CA PRO A 143 -6.53 23.46 -22.98
C PRO A 143 -5.08 22.97 -22.90
N SER A 144 -4.12 23.88 -22.68
CA SER A 144 -2.70 23.57 -22.54
C SER A 144 -2.38 22.72 -21.31
N CYS A 145 -3.08 22.93 -20.18
CA CYS A 145 -2.92 22.09 -18.99
C CYS A 145 -3.55 20.72 -19.17
N GLU A 146 -4.73 20.64 -19.79
CA GLU A 146 -5.39 19.36 -20.05
C GLU A 146 -4.57 18.52 -21.05
N GLN A 147 -4.00 19.14 -22.09
CA GLN A 147 -3.15 18.42 -23.05
C GLN A 147 -1.77 18.04 -22.47
N GLY A 148 -1.16 18.91 -21.67
CA GLY A 148 0.21 18.70 -21.17
C GLY A 148 0.32 18.06 -19.78
N LYS A 149 -0.71 18.13 -18.95
CA LYS A 149 -0.68 17.71 -17.53
C LYS A 149 -1.86 16.82 -17.11
N SER A 150 -2.83 16.52 -17.99
CA SER A 150 -3.94 15.64 -17.63
C SER A 150 -3.42 14.24 -17.28
N LYS A 151 -3.94 13.71 -16.17
CA LYS A 151 -3.68 12.34 -15.71
C LYS A 151 -4.97 11.55 -15.91
N ARG A 152 -4.86 10.27 -16.24
CA ARG A 152 -6.04 9.37 -16.23
C ARG A 152 -6.77 9.55 -14.90
N ALA A 153 -8.08 9.78 -14.96
CA ALA A 153 -8.92 9.92 -13.78
C ALA A 153 -8.69 8.72 -12.85
N SER A 154 -8.63 8.96 -11.54
CA SER A 154 -8.69 7.88 -10.56
C SER A 154 -10.01 7.14 -10.75
N HIS A 155 -9.94 5.88 -11.14
CA HIS A 155 -11.14 5.07 -11.36
C HIS A 155 -11.99 5.05 -10.08
N PRO A 156 -13.32 5.14 -10.19
CA PRO A 156 -14.21 5.13 -9.03
C PRO A 156 -13.97 3.88 -8.17
N PRO A 157 -14.09 3.97 -6.84
CA PRO A 157 -14.09 2.77 -5.99
C PRO A 157 -15.14 1.81 -6.54
N LYS A 158 -14.75 0.54 -6.70
CA LYS A 158 -15.64 -0.50 -7.26
C LYS A 158 -17.00 -0.44 -6.52
N PRO A 159 -18.14 -0.50 -7.22
CA PRO A 159 -19.36 -0.98 -6.59
C PRO A 159 -19.01 -2.36 -6.02
N VAL A 160 -19.18 -2.51 -4.72
CA VAL A 160 -18.74 -3.68 -3.95
C VAL A 160 -19.21 -4.96 -4.67
N PRO A 161 -18.31 -5.86 -5.11
CA PRO A 161 -18.72 -7.22 -5.40
C PRO A 161 -19.20 -7.81 -4.08
N ASN A 162 -20.50 -8.08 -3.98
CA ASN A 162 -21.20 -8.70 -2.86
C ASN A 162 -20.80 -10.18 -2.67
N SER A 163 -19.50 -10.49 -2.63
CA SER A 163 -19.09 -11.75 -1.99
C SER A 163 -19.31 -11.55 -0.48
N ARG A 164 -20.50 -11.95 -0.01
CA ARG A 164 -20.86 -11.99 1.41
C ARG A 164 -20.37 -13.27 2.08
N GLN A 165 -19.77 -14.19 1.32
CA GLN A 165 -19.46 -15.56 1.74
C GLN A 165 -18.04 -15.98 1.31
N ARG A 166 -17.43 -16.82 2.15
CA ARG A 166 -16.09 -17.42 1.95
C ARG A 166 -16.10 -18.29 0.70
N LEU A 167 -14.99 -18.32 -0.04
CA LEU A 167 -14.78 -19.18 -1.23
C LEU A 167 -15.72 -18.91 -2.41
N HIS A 168 -16.56 -17.87 -2.34
CA HIS A 168 -17.48 -17.52 -3.44
C HIS A 168 -16.74 -16.89 -4.63
N LEU A 169 -15.69 -16.10 -4.39
CA LEU A 169 -14.90 -15.47 -5.45
C LEU A 169 -13.42 -15.71 -5.20
N LEU A 170 -12.78 -16.46 -6.10
CA LEU A 170 -11.34 -16.73 -6.08
C LEU A 170 -10.64 -15.92 -7.17
N HIS A 171 -9.63 -15.16 -6.79
CA HIS A 171 -8.71 -14.52 -7.73
C HIS A 171 -7.48 -15.41 -7.93
N MET A 172 -7.14 -15.71 -9.18
CA MET A 172 -5.97 -16.51 -9.52
C MET A 172 -5.03 -15.69 -10.40
N ASP A 173 -3.73 -15.85 -10.18
CA ASP A 173 -2.69 -15.24 -10.99
C ASP A 173 -1.44 -16.11 -11.01
N LEU A 174 -0.75 -16.11 -12.14
CA LEU A 174 0.52 -16.83 -12.29
C LEU A 174 1.68 -15.84 -12.28
N CYS A 175 2.52 -15.95 -11.26
CA CYS A 175 3.74 -15.16 -11.13
C CYS A 175 4.95 -15.93 -11.69
N GLY A 176 5.61 -15.38 -12.71
CA GLY A 176 6.87 -15.92 -13.25
C GLY A 176 7.08 -15.54 -14.73
N PRO A 177 8.13 -16.05 -15.39
CA PRO A 177 9.12 -16.99 -14.87
C PRO A 177 10.10 -16.34 -13.89
N MET A 178 10.39 -17.02 -12.78
CA MET A 178 11.52 -16.68 -11.94
C MET A 178 12.83 -16.89 -12.73
N ARG A 179 13.78 -15.96 -12.56
CA ARG A 179 15.10 -16.03 -13.23
C ARG A 179 15.91 -17.24 -12.76
N ILE A 180 15.72 -17.66 -11.51
CA ILE A 180 16.46 -18.74 -10.86
C ILE A 180 15.49 -19.88 -10.57
N PHE A 181 15.92 -21.12 -10.84
CA PHE A 181 15.15 -22.30 -10.47
C PHE A 181 15.10 -22.46 -8.94
N SER A 182 13.94 -22.85 -8.42
CA SER A 182 13.92 -23.31 -7.04
C SER A 182 14.71 -24.61 -6.88
N ILE A 183 15.04 -24.99 -5.65
CA ILE A 183 15.70 -26.26 -5.32
C ILE A 183 15.00 -27.49 -5.95
N ASN A 184 13.67 -27.44 -6.09
CA ASN A 184 12.86 -28.51 -6.70
C ASN A 184 12.56 -28.29 -8.20
N GLY A 185 13.27 -27.38 -8.85
CA GLY A 185 13.15 -27.09 -10.28
C GLY A 185 11.91 -26.30 -10.69
N LYS A 186 11.16 -25.72 -9.74
CA LYS A 186 10.01 -24.86 -10.02
C LYS A 186 10.47 -23.49 -10.54
N ARG A 187 9.67 -22.86 -11.42
CA ARG A 187 9.91 -21.55 -12.04
C ARG A 187 8.73 -20.57 -11.92
N TYR A 188 7.53 -21.07 -11.64
CA TYR A 188 6.32 -20.28 -11.58
C TYR A 188 5.60 -20.48 -10.24
N VAL A 189 4.82 -19.48 -9.86
CA VAL A 189 3.97 -19.50 -8.67
C VAL A 189 2.55 -19.20 -9.07
N LEU A 190 1.66 -20.17 -8.91
CA LEU A 190 0.22 -19.95 -8.98
C LEU A 190 -0.25 -19.46 -7.62
N VAL A 191 -0.80 -18.25 -7.58
CA VAL A 191 -1.35 -17.64 -6.37
C VAL A 191 -2.86 -17.56 -6.48
N ILE A 192 -3.54 -18.13 -5.49
CA ILE A 192 -5.01 -18.17 -5.40
C ILE A 192 -5.41 -17.39 -4.16
N VAL A 193 -6.28 -16.40 -4.29
CA VAL A 193 -6.71 -15.53 -3.20
C VAL A 193 -8.23 -15.54 -3.09
N ASP A 194 -8.75 -15.91 -1.91
CA ASP A 194 -10.16 -15.74 -1.60
C ASP A 194 -10.50 -14.26 -1.42
N TYR A 195 -11.52 -13.77 -2.13
CA TYR A 195 -11.88 -12.36 -2.12
C TYR A 195 -12.42 -11.90 -0.76
N TYR A 196 -13.15 -12.76 -0.05
CA TYR A 196 -13.80 -12.42 1.22
C TYR A 196 -12.80 -12.37 2.37
N SER A 197 -12.07 -13.45 2.59
CA SER A 197 -11.14 -13.62 3.72
C SER A 197 -9.75 -13.06 3.45
N ARG A 198 -9.37 -12.89 2.16
CA ARG A 198 -7.99 -12.66 1.71
C ARG A 198 -7.05 -13.82 2.01
N TYR A 199 -7.58 -14.99 2.37
CA TYR A 199 -6.78 -16.19 2.52
C TYR A 199 -6.13 -16.53 1.18
N THR A 200 -4.85 -16.88 1.22
CA THR A 200 -4.04 -17.09 0.03
C THR A 200 -3.47 -18.50 0.02
N TRP A 201 -3.54 -19.16 -1.13
CA TRP A 201 -2.84 -20.40 -1.41
C TRP A 201 -1.79 -20.13 -2.48
N VAL A 202 -0.64 -20.80 -2.36
CA VAL A 202 0.45 -20.74 -3.34
C VAL A 202 0.80 -22.15 -3.79
N HIS A 203 0.96 -22.33 -5.09
CA HIS A 203 1.39 -23.58 -5.71
C HIS A 203 2.56 -23.30 -6.65
N PHE A 204 3.57 -24.17 -6.64
CA PHE A 204 4.80 -23.97 -7.41
C PHE A 204 4.85 -24.91 -8.62
N LEU A 205 5.09 -24.36 -9.82
CA LEU A 205 5.04 -25.08 -11.10
C LEU A 205 6.38 -25.04 -11.84
N ARG A 206 6.72 -26.09 -12.61
CA ARG A 206 7.93 -26.07 -13.47
C ARG A 206 7.67 -25.33 -14.77
N SER A 207 6.54 -25.61 -15.40
CA SER A 207 6.03 -24.91 -16.59
C SER A 207 4.65 -24.31 -16.32
N LYS A 208 4.22 -23.44 -17.22
CA LYS A 208 2.90 -22.82 -17.21
C LYS A 208 1.78 -23.84 -17.50
N ASP A 209 2.10 -24.87 -18.27
CA ASP A 209 1.16 -25.93 -18.69
C ASP A 209 0.70 -26.84 -17.53
N GLU A 210 1.42 -26.85 -16.40
CA GLU A 210 1.01 -27.55 -15.18
C GLU A 210 -0.17 -26.85 -14.46
N ALA A 211 -0.44 -25.57 -14.74
CA ALA A 211 -1.40 -24.77 -13.99
C ALA A 211 -2.85 -25.34 -14.05
N PRO A 212 -3.38 -25.74 -15.22
CA PRO A 212 -4.67 -26.42 -15.34
C PRO A 212 -4.86 -27.60 -14.38
N GLU A 213 -3.93 -28.53 -14.37
CA GLU A 213 -4.02 -29.74 -13.55
C GLU A 213 -4.00 -29.40 -12.06
N VAL A 214 -3.11 -28.48 -11.66
CA VAL A 214 -3.00 -28.03 -10.27
C VAL A 214 -4.27 -27.31 -9.80
N ILE A 215 -4.87 -26.48 -10.65
CA ILE A 215 -6.14 -25.80 -10.35
C ILE A 215 -7.26 -26.82 -10.18
N ILE A 216 -7.38 -27.79 -11.09
CA ILE A 216 -8.39 -28.84 -10.99
C ILE A 216 -8.19 -29.65 -9.70
N LYS A 217 -6.96 -30.03 -9.37
CA LYS A 217 -6.64 -30.76 -8.13
C LYS A 217 -6.99 -29.95 -6.88
N PHE A 218 -6.67 -28.65 -6.89
CA PHE A 218 -7.01 -27.73 -5.80
C PHE A 218 -8.53 -27.61 -5.61
N LEU A 219 -9.27 -27.39 -6.69
CA LEU A 219 -10.74 -27.28 -6.65
C LEU A 219 -11.38 -28.59 -6.19
N LYS A 220 -10.92 -29.74 -6.67
CA LYS A 220 -11.35 -31.06 -6.17
C LYS A 220 -11.11 -31.20 -4.66
N ARG A 221 -9.96 -30.79 -4.15
CA ARG A 221 -9.66 -30.83 -2.70
C ARG A 221 -10.64 -29.96 -1.91
N ILE A 222 -10.98 -28.77 -2.39
CA ILE A 222 -11.99 -27.90 -1.76
C ILE A 222 -13.38 -28.55 -1.80
N THR A 223 -13.80 -29.05 -2.97
CA THR A 223 -15.12 -29.69 -3.13
C THR A 223 -15.26 -30.92 -2.24
N VAL A 224 -14.24 -31.76 -2.14
CA VAL A 224 -14.24 -32.92 -1.22
C VAL A 224 -14.24 -32.48 0.24
N LEU A 225 -13.46 -31.47 0.62
CA LEU A 225 -13.48 -30.93 2.00
C LEU A 225 -14.86 -30.38 2.39
N LEU A 226 -15.59 -29.79 1.44
CA LEU A 226 -16.97 -29.35 1.63
C LEU A 226 -17.96 -30.53 1.73
N GLN A 227 -17.70 -31.64 1.04
CA GLN A 227 -18.52 -32.86 1.09
C GLN A 227 -18.24 -33.73 2.33
N SER A 228 -17.01 -33.72 2.85
CA SER A 228 -16.57 -34.57 3.95
C SER A 228 -16.97 -34.09 5.35
N LYS A 229 -17.57 -32.90 5.47
CA LYS A 229 -18.03 -32.38 6.76
C LYS A 229 -19.43 -32.83 7.18
N ASP A 230 -20.18 -33.47 6.29
CA ASP A 230 -21.46 -34.10 6.58
C ASP A 230 -21.48 -35.51 5.95
N GLU A 231 -21.33 -36.54 6.77
CA GLU A 231 -21.44 -37.93 6.30
C GLU A 231 -22.89 -38.28 5.90
N ALA A 232 -23.03 -39.03 4.79
CA ALA A 232 -24.17 -39.82 4.29
C ALA A 232 -25.00 -39.26 3.08
N PRO A 233 -25.97 -40.00 2.54
CA PRO A 233 -25.97 -40.69 1.22
C PRO A 233 -26.71 -39.91 0.11
N GLU A 234 -26.95 -40.46 -1.08
CA GLU A 234 -27.53 -39.84 -2.32
C GLU A 234 -28.69 -38.81 -2.18
N VAL A 235 -29.37 -38.78 -1.03
CA VAL A 235 -30.23 -37.67 -0.61
C VAL A 235 -29.44 -36.34 -0.52
N ILE A 236 -28.16 -36.35 -0.14
CA ILE A 236 -27.25 -35.19 -0.06
C ILE A 236 -26.83 -34.67 -1.44
N LYS A 237 -26.69 -35.48 -2.49
CA LYS A 237 -26.50 -34.96 -3.86
C LYS A 237 -27.72 -34.18 -4.33
N THR A 238 -28.91 -34.65 -3.97
CA THR A 238 -30.19 -34.00 -4.28
C THR A 238 -30.44 -32.79 -3.37
N PHE A 239 -30.00 -32.85 -2.11
CA PHE A 239 -30.07 -31.77 -1.13
C PHE A 239 -29.02 -30.68 -1.40
N LEU A 240 -27.81 -31.01 -1.86
CA LEU A 240 -26.81 -30.05 -2.35
C LEU A 240 -27.28 -29.38 -3.64
N LYS A 241 -27.91 -30.12 -4.58
CA LYS A 241 -28.60 -29.52 -5.74
C LYS A 241 -29.78 -28.63 -5.33
N ARG A 242 -30.54 -29.00 -4.30
CA ARG A 242 -31.65 -28.17 -3.77
C ARG A 242 -31.19 -26.99 -2.95
N ILE A 243 -30.12 -27.09 -2.14
CA ILE A 243 -29.48 -26.01 -1.38
C ILE A 243 -28.79 -25.03 -2.34
N THR A 244 -28.16 -25.54 -3.39
CA THR A 244 -27.67 -24.77 -4.54
C THR A 244 -28.75 -23.87 -5.14
N ILE A 245 -29.98 -24.38 -5.22
CA ILE A 245 -31.15 -23.67 -5.77
C ILE A 245 -31.84 -22.78 -4.70
N LEU A 246 -31.89 -23.21 -3.43
CA LEU A 246 -32.54 -22.52 -2.30
C LEU A 246 -31.68 -21.41 -1.66
N LEU A 247 -30.34 -21.47 -1.72
CA LEU A 247 -29.41 -20.48 -1.15
C LEU A 247 -28.97 -19.39 -2.14
N GLN A 248 -29.43 -19.37 -3.40
CA GLN A 248 -28.98 -18.42 -4.42
C GLN A 248 -27.43 -18.30 -4.59
N SER A 249 -26.64 -19.36 -4.35
CA SER A 249 -25.28 -19.49 -4.92
C SER A 249 -24.58 -20.82 -4.55
N PRO A 250 -24.24 -21.67 -5.53
CA PRO A 250 -23.09 -22.57 -5.47
C PRO A 250 -21.97 -22.13 -6.42
N VAL A 251 -22.11 -20.98 -7.08
CA VAL A 251 -21.26 -20.61 -8.20
C VAL A 251 -19.96 -20.06 -7.64
N ILE A 252 -18.93 -20.91 -7.49
CA ILE A 252 -17.57 -20.41 -7.30
C ILE A 252 -17.25 -19.60 -8.55
N ILE A 253 -17.03 -18.30 -8.37
CA ILE A 253 -16.56 -17.43 -9.44
C ILE A 253 -15.04 -17.46 -9.39
N ILE A 254 -14.41 -17.97 -10.44
CA ILE A 254 -12.97 -17.89 -10.60
C ILE A 254 -12.67 -16.72 -11.51
N ARG A 255 -11.94 -15.73 -10.99
CA ARG A 255 -11.41 -14.62 -11.77
C ARG A 255 -9.94 -14.87 -12.05
N ILE A 256 -9.61 -14.91 -13.32
CA ILE A 256 -8.23 -15.12 -13.79
C ILE A 256 -7.85 -13.99 -14.74
N ASP A 257 -6.55 -13.71 -14.85
CA ASP A 257 -6.08 -12.82 -15.89
C ASP A 257 -6.29 -13.43 -17.28
N ASN A 258 -6.38 -12.57 -18.30
CA ASN A 258 -6.66 -12.98 -19.68
C ASN A 258 -5.46 -13.62 -20.39
N ASP A 259 -4.50 -14.11 -19.63
CA ASP A 259 -3.33 -14.82 -20.11
C ASP A 259 -3.76 -16.11 -20.83
N THR A 260 -3.02 -16.44 -21.88
CA THR A 260 -3.31 -17.57 -22.77
C THR A 260 -3.32 -18.91 -22.06
N GLU A 261 -2.61 -19.03 -20.93
CA GLU A 261 -2.47 -20.24 -20.12
C GLU A 261 -3.77 -20.68 -19.46
N PHE A 262 -4.67 -19.74 -19.21
CA PHE A 262 -5.98 -20.01 -18.62
C PHE A 262 -7.09 -20.17 -19.66
N LYS A 263 -6.75 -19.97 -20.94
CA LYS A 263 -7.59 -20.32 -22.10
C LYS A 263 -7.42 -21.79 -22.49
N ASN A 264 -7.31 -22.67 -21.48
CA ASN A 264 -7.22 -24.10 -21.72
C ASN A 264 -8.63 -24.69 -21.84
N GLN A 265 -8.89 -25.38 -22.95
CA GLN A 265 -10.16 -26.06 -23.20
C GLN A 265 -10.52 -27.06 -22.09
N VAL A 266 -9.52 -27.74 -21.50
CA VAL A 266 -9.69 -28.69 -20.39
C VAL A 266 -10.21 -27.98 -19.12
N LEU A 267 -9.69 -26.78 -18.81
CA LEU A 267 -10.18 -26.01 -17.66
C LEU A 267 -11.60 -25.52 -17.90
N LYS A 268 -11.90 -25.07 -19.11
CA LYS A 268 -13.23 -24.61 -19.49
C LYS A 268 -14.25 -25.74 -19.37
N GLU A 269 -13.96 -26.91 -19.94
CA GLU A 269 -14.80 -28.11 -19.83
C GLU A 269 -14.99 -28.53 -18.37
N TYR A 270 -13.94 -28.50 -17.55
CA TYR A 270 -14.05 -28.79 -16.13
C TYR A 270 -14.95 -27.78 -15.39
N PHE A 271 -14.80 -26.48 -15.65
CA PHE A 271 -15.62 -25.45 -15.03
C PHE A 271 -17.09 -25.58 -15.44
N ASP A 272 -17.36 -25.82 -16.73
CA ASP A 272 -18.70 -26.04 -17.26
C ASP A 272 -19.34 -27.29 -16.63
N ASN A 273 -18.58 -28.38 -16.48
CA ASN A 273 -19.04 -29.63 -15.86
C ASN A 273 -19.35 -29.49 -14.36
N VAL A 274 -18.59 -28.69 -13.62
CA VAL A 274 -18.75 -28.52 -12.17
C VAL A 274 -19.69 -27.36 -11.82
N GLY A 275 -20.09 -26.54 -12.80
CA GLY A 275 -20.94 -25.37 -12.59
C GLY A 275 -20.20 -24.16 -12.00
N ILE A 276 -18.90 -24.04 -12.26
CA ILE A 276 -18.04 -22.95 -11.82
C ILE A 276 -18.12 -21.83 -12.87
N SER A 277 -18.44 -20.60 -12.44
CA SER A 277 -18.40 -19.46 -13.38
C SER A 277 -16.99 -18.92 -13.48
N HIS A 278 -16.50 -18.80 -14.70
CA HIS A 278 -15.20 -18.23 -15.00
C HIS A 278 -15.36 -16.80 -15.54
N GLN A 279 -14.64 -15.85 -14.95
CA GLN A 279 -14.56 -14.46 -15.41
C GLN A 279 -13.12 -14.13 -15.79
N MET A 280 -12.90 -13.67 -17.02
CA MET A 280 -11.61 -13.09 -17.42
C MET A 280 -11.59 -11.61 -17.08
N SER A 281 -10.49 -11.10 -16.52
CA SER A 281 -10.26 -9.65 -16.53
C SER A 281 -10.12 -9.15 -17.96
N SER A 282 -10.61 -7.94 -18.24
CA SER A 282 -10.31 -7.34 -19.54
C SER A 282 -8.83 -6.94 -19.61
N VAL A 283 -8.21 -7.10 -20.79
CA VAL A 283 -6.79 -6.80 -21.06
C VAL A 283 -6.38 -5.37 -20.66
N GLN A 284 -7.35 -4.47 -20.47
CA GLN A 284 -7.13 -3.05 -20.18
C GLN A 284 -7.60 -2.62 -18.78
N THR A 285 -8.01 -3.54 -17.88
CA THR A 285 -8.41 -3.21 -16.51
C THR A 285 -7.63 -3.98 -15.43
N PRO A 286 -6.33 -3.67 -15.22
CA PRO A 286 -5.50 -4.31 -14.19
C PRO A 286 -6.10 -4.20 -12.77
N GLN A 287 -6.99 -3.24 -12.52
CA GLN A 287 -7.67 -3.11 -11.23
C GLN A 287 -8.61 -4.29 -10.92
N GLN A 288 -9.11 -5.01 -11.93
CA GLN A 288 -9.96 -6.19 -11.73
C GLN A 288 -9.18 -7.32 -11.06
N ASN A 289 -7.91 -7.51 -11.42
CA ASN A 289 -7.03 -8.50 -10.82
C ASN A 289 -6.08 -7.95 -9.74
N GLY A 290 -6.11 -6.63 -9.50
CA GLY A 290 -5.23 -5.97 -8.52
C GLY A 290 -5.26 -6.51 -7.08
N VAL A 291 -6.25 -7.32 -6.68
CA VAL A 291 -6.23 -8.00 -5.37
C VAL A 291 -5.09 -9.02 -5.31
N VAL A 292 -5.02 -9.92 -6.30
CA VAL A 292 -4.01 -10.97 -6.33
C VAL A 292 -2.66 -10.40 -6.76
N GLU A 293 -2.60 -9.44 -7.67
CA GLU A 293 -1.33 -8.76 -8.02
C GLU A 293 -0.67 -8.10 -6.80
N ARG A 294 -1.45 -7.36 -5.99
CA ARG A 294 -0.94 -6.77 -4.74
C ARG A 294 -0.52 -7.84 -3.74
N ARG A 295 -1.21 -8.98 -3.72
CA ARG A 295 -0.85 -10.11 -2.85
C ARG A 295 0.47 -10.73 -3.31
N ASN A 296 0.65 -10.94 -4.61
CA ASN A 296 1.86 -11.47 -5.23
C ASN A 296 3.05 -10.59 -4.90
N ARG A 297 2.92 -9.27 -5.11
CA ARG A 297 3.97 -8.31 -4.75
C ARG A 297 4.36 -8.41 -3.27
N LYS A 298 3.39 -8.45 -2.36
CA LYS A 298 3.66 -8.59 -0.91
C LYS A 298 4.35 -9.90 -0.55
N LEU A 299 4.00 -11.01 -1.21
CA LEU A 299 4.63 -12.31 -0.96
C LEU A 299 6.07 -12.32 -1.47
N VAL A 300 6.32 -11.78 -2.66
CA VAL A 300 7.67 -11.68 -3.23
C VAL A 300 8.56 -10.74 -2.43
N GLU A 301 8.04 -9.58 -2.00
CA GLU A 301 8.77 -8.65 -1.13
C GLU A 301 9.14 -9.30 0.20
N ALA A 302 8.20 -9.97 0.87
CA ALA A 302 8.46 -10.66 2.13
C ALA A 302 9.47 -11.80 1.97
N ALA A 303 9.34 -12.62 0.93
CA ALA A 303 10.29 -13.69 0.64
C ALA A 303 11.70 -13.14 0.37
N ARG A 304 11.80 -12.05 -0.40
CA ARG A 304 13.08 -11.35 -0.63
C ARG A 304 13.70 -10.89 0.68
N THR A 305 12.92 -10.27 1.57
CA THR A 305 13.40 -9.84 2.88
C THR A 305 13.90 -11.01 3.72
N MET A 306 13.16 -12.14 3.76
CA MET A 306 13.59 -13.33 4.50
C MET A 306 14.91 -13.89 3.96
N LEU A 307 15.06 -13.98 2.64
CA LEU A 307 16.29 -14.48 2.00
C LEU A 307 17.49 -13.57 2.29
N ILE A 308 17.31 -12.24 2.17
CA ILE A 308 18.39 -11.28 2.46
C ILE A 308 18.79 -11.35 3.94
N PHE A 309 17.81 -11.33 4.84
CA PHE A 309 18.05 -11.36 6.28
C PHE A 309 18.79 -12.62 6.73
N SER A 310 18.39 -13.79 6.20
CA SER A 310 19.02 -15.06 6.53
C SER A 310 20.30 -15.36 5.75
N ARG A 311 20.67 -14.49 4.79
CA ARG A 311 21.69 -14.76 3.76
C ARG A 311 21.44 -16.06 2.98
N ALA A 312 20.18 -16.48 2.91
CA ALA A 312 19.79 -17.70 2.25
C ALA A 312 19.93 -17.59 0.72
N PRO A 313 20.40 -18.66 0.06
CA PRO A 313 20.52 -18.68 -1.38
C PRO A 313 19.18 -18.47 -2.10
N LEU A 314 19.22 -17.77 -3.24
CA LEU A 314 18.02 -17.41 -3.99
C LEU A 314 17.22 -18.62 -4.50
N PHE A 315 17.83 -19.81 -4.70
CA PHE A 315 17.08 -21.02 -5.09
C PHE A 315 16.09 -21.51 -4.02
N LEU A 316 16.16 -20.99 -2.78
CA LEU A 316 15.17 -21.24 -1.73
C LEU A 316 13.93 -20.34 -1.86
N TRP A 317 13.82 -19.54 -2.92
CA TRP A 317 12.71 -18.59 -3.10
C TRP A 317 11.33 -19.23 -2.97
N ALA A 318 11.14 -20.47 -3.41
CA ALA A 318 9.85 -21.15 -3.32
C ALA A 318 9.46 -21.42 -1.85
N GLU A 319 10.42 -21.89 -1.05
CA GLU A 319 10.24 -22.15 0.38
C GLU A 319 10.02 -20.84 1.15
N ALA A 320 10.73 -19.76 0.77
CA ALA A 320 10.53 -18.43 1.33
C ALA A 320 9.14 -17.85 1.01
N ILE A 321 8.65 -17.99 -0.23
CA ILE A 321 7.29 -17.56 -0.62
C ILE A 321 6.23 -18.39 0.12
N ALA A 322 6.42 -19.71 0.24
CA ALA A 322 5.51 -20.58 0.98
C ALA A 322 5.42 -20.16 2.45
N THR A 323 6.57 -19.91 3.08
CA THR A 323 6.68 -19.44 4.47
C THR A 323 6.03 -18.06 4.65
N ALA A 324 6.27 -17.13 3.73
CA ALA A 324 5.62 -15.83 3.73
C ALA A 324 4.09 -15.95 3.62
N CYS A 325 3.59 -16.82 2.75
CA CYS A 325 2.15 -17.05 2.62
C CYS A 325 1.55 -17.63 3.91
N PHE A 326 2.21 -18.64 4.48
CA PHE A 326 1.78 -19.33 5.69
C PHE A 326 1.68 -18.39 6.91
N THR A 327 2.74 -17.60 7.12
CA THR A 327 2.83 -16.63 8.23
C THR A 327 1.86 -15.46 8.04
N GLN A 328 1.77 -14.91 6.83
CA GLN A 328 0.90 -13.77 6.55
C GLN A 328 -0.59 -14.12 6.64
N ASN A 329 -1.00 -15.33 6.25
CA ASN A 329 -2.39 -15.77 6.44
C ASN A 329 -2.80 -15.81 7.93
N ARG A 330 -1.84 -15.99 8.84
CA ARG A 330 -2.04 -16.07 10.30
C ARG A 330 -1.79 -14.76 11.04
N SER A 331 -1.16 -13.77 10.42
CA SER A 331 -0.73 -12.53 11.09
C SER A 331 -1.31 -11.24 10.50
N ILE A 332 -1.62 -11.20 9.20
CA ILE A 332 -2.17 -9.97 8.59
C ILE A 332 -3.60 -9.76 9.08
N ILE A 333 -3.90 -8.54 9.53
CA ILE A 333 -5.25 -8.16 9.97
C ILE A 333 -6.08 -7.74 8.75
N HIS A 334 -7.21 -8.42 8.56
CA HIS A 334 -8.21 -7.98 7.60
C HIS A 334 -8.99 -6.79 8.17
N ARG A 335 -8.65 -5.56 7.74
CA ARG A 335 -9.19 -4.30 8.28
C ARG A 335 -10.72 -4.25 8.44
N ARG A 336 -11.49 -4.84 7.51
CA ARG A 336 -12.96 -4.85 7.58
C ARG A 336 -13.53 -5.68 8.74
N PHE A 337 -12.88 -6.79 9.08
CA PHE A 337 -13.40 -7.77 10.04
C PHE A 337 -12.61 -7.78 11.34
N ASN A 338 -11.46 -7.10 11.38
CA ASN A 338 -10.49 -7.13 12.47
C ASN A 338 -10.08 -8.56 12.87
N LYS A 339 -9.94 -9.44 11.87
CA LYS A 339 -9.61 -10.87 12.00
C LYS A 339 -8.51 -11.24 11.02
N THR A 340 -7.77 -12.31 11.30
CA THR A 340 -6.78 -12.84 10.36
C THR A 340 -7.49 -13.62 9.23
N PRO A 341 -6.91 -13.71 8.02
CA PRO A 341 -7.43 -14.58 6.98
C PRO A 341 -7.66 -16.02 7.45
N TYR A 342 -6.74 -16.55 8.27
CA TYR A 342 -6.88 -17.87 8.89
C TYR A 342 -8.13 -17.98 9.76
N GLU A 343 -8.38 -17.02 10.65
CA GLU A 343 -9.58 -17.02 11.48
C GLU A 343 -10.86 -16.91 10.63
N LEU A 344 -10.80 -16.12 9.54
CA LEU A 344 -11.92 -15.97 8.62
C LEU A 344 -12.22 -17.23 7.81
N ILE A 345 -11.29 -18.16 7.60
CA ILE A 345 -11.58 -19.44 6.93
C ILE A 345 -11.90 -20.53 7.96
N ASN A 346 -11.08 -20.65 9.02
CA ASN A 346 -11.12 -21.78 9.95
C ASN A 346 -12.04 -21.53 11.16
N GLY A 347 -12.47 -20.29 11.39
CA GLY A 347 -13.34 -19.91 12.52
C GLY A 347 -12.65 -19.89 13.89
N ARG A 348 -11.34 -20.14 13.94
CA ARG A 348 -10.53 -20.15 15.17
C ARG A 348 -9.31 -19.25 14.99
N LYS A 349 -8.89 -18.59 16.07
CA LYS A 349 -7.66 -17.80 16.07
C LYS A 349 -6.46 -18.72 15.80
N PRO A 350 -5.51 -18.33 14.95
CA PRO A 350 -4.30 -19.10 14.76
C PRO A 350 -3.44 -18.99 16.02
N ASP A 351 -2.94 -20.12 16.49
CA ASP A 351 -1.74 -20.13 17.32
C ASP A 351 -0.54 -19.76 16.42
N ILE A 352 0.35 -18.92 16.93
CA ILE A 352 1.56 -18.47 16.23
C ILE A 352 2.83 -18.71 17.07
N SER A 353 2.70 -19.34 18.24
CA SER A 353 3.82 -19.62 19.14
C SER A 353 4.87 -20.57 18.55
N PHE A 354 4.47 -21.40 17.60
CA PHE A 354 5.32 -22.34 16.87
C PHE A 354 6.07 -21.71 15.68
N LEU A 355 5.88 -20.41 15.43
CA LEU A 355 6.53 -19.76 14.30
C LEU A 355 8.02 -19.54 14.59
N HIS A 356 8.86 -19.95 13.65
CA HIS A 356 10.31 -19.80 13.72
C HIS A 356 10.85 -18.86 12.64
N VAL A 357 12.02 -18.26 12.91
CA VAL A 357 12.70 -17.35 11.99
C VAL A 357 13.22 -18.11 10.77
N PHE A 358 12.81 -17.71 9.56
CA PHE A 358 13.30 -18.31 8.32
C PHE A 358 14.83 -18.22 8.24
N GLY A 359 15.48 -19.33 7.92
CA GLY A 359 16.94 -19.46 7.87
C GLY A 359 17.61 -19.67 9.24
N ALA A 360 16.83 -19.80 10.33
CA ALA A 360 17.40 -20.11 11.63
C ALA A 360 18.14 -21.44 11.64
N LEU A 361 19.25 -21.48 12.38
CA LEU A 361 19.96 -22.72 12.67
C LEU A 361 19.06 -23.63 13.49
N CYS A 362 18.99 -24.90 13.10
CA CYS A 362 18.14 -25.86 13.78
C CYS A 362 18.74 -27.27 13.74
N TYR A 363 18.26 -28.10 14.66
CA TYR A 363 18.77 -29.44 14.92
C TYR A 363 17.61 -30.44 14.79
N PRO A 364 17.32 -30.92 13.57
CA PRO A 364 16.38 -32.02 13.39
C PRO A 364 16.93 -33.29 14.05
N LYS A 365 16.11 -33.94 14.88
CA LYS A 365 16.47 -35.24 15.46
C LYS A 365 16.52 -36.31 14.38
N ASN A 366 17.54 -37.17 14.48
CA ASN A 366 17.63 -38.36 13.65
C ASN A 366 16.79 -39.45 14.33
N ASP A 367 15.67 -39.84 13.72
CA ASP A 367 14.82 -40.94 14.23
C ASP A 367 15.21 -42.30 13.60
N ARG A 368 16.46 -42.46 13.14
CA ARG A 368 16.92 -43.73 12.55
C ARG A 368 17.15 -44.76 13.65
N GLU A 369 16.65 -45.97 13.47
CA GLU A 369 16.75 -47.08 14.43
C GLU A 369 18.22 -47.53 14.68
N ASP A 370 19.17 -47.13 13.82
CA ASP A 370 20.59 -47.54 13.85
C ASP A 370 21.56 -46.50 14.45
N ILE A 371 21.11 -45.62 15.37
CA ILE A 371 22.02 -44.68 16.04
C ILE A 371 22.86 -45.46 17.07
N ARG A 372 24.16 -45.66 16.78
CA ARG A 372 25.08 -46.30 17.74
C ARG A 372 25.22 -45.39 18.98
N LYS A 373 25.56 -45.97 20.14
CA LYS A 373 25.57 -45.29 21.45
C LYS A 373 26.27 -43.92 21.50
N LEU A 374 27.23 -43.65 20.62
CA LEU A 374 28.02 -42.40 20.57
C LEU A 374 27.76 -41.53 19.32
N ASP A 375 26.88 -41.94 18.41
CA ASP A 375 26.61 -41.16 17.19
C ASP A 375 25.77 -39.91 17.52
N ALA A 376 25.96 -38.85 16.71
CA ALA A 376 25.19 -37.62 16.83
C ALA A 376 23.68 -37.90 16.64
N LYS A 377 22.89 -37.54 17.66
CA LYS A 377 21.43 -37.78 17.69
C LYS A 377 20.61 -36.78 16.88
N GLY A 378 21.24 -35.73 16.37
CA GLY A 378 20.61 -34.72 15.54
C GLY A 378 21.58 -34.25 14.48
N ASP A 379 21.04 -33.94 13.31
CA ASP A 379 21.80 -33.29 12.24
C ASP A 379 21.75 -31.77 12.42
N ILE A 380 22.65 -31.05 11.74
CA ILE A 380 22.57 -29.60 11.61
C ILE A 380 21.72 -29.27 10.38
N GLY A 381 20.81 -28.33 10.51
CA GLY A 381 20.01 -27.86 9.39
C GLY A 381 19.61 -26.40 9.51
N PHE A 382 19.02 -25.90 8.43
CA PHE A 382 18.46 -24.55 8.37
C PHE A 382 16.95 -24.64 8.21
N PHE A 383 16.22 -23.87 9.00
CA PHE A 383 14.78 -23.78 8.89
C PHE A 383 14.40 -23.07 7.60
N ILE A 384 13.57 -23.71 6.77
CA ILE A 384 13.17 -23.14 5.47
C ILE A 384 11.66 -23.10 5.28
N GLY A 385 10.86 -23.57 6.24
CA GLY A 385 9.41 -23.35 6.20
C GLY A 385 8.58 -24.41 6.85
N TYR A 386 7.30 -24.44 6.49
CA TYR A 386 6.29 -25.33 7.07
C TYR A 386 5.78 -26.32 6.02
N SER A 387 5.48 -27.55 6.43
CA SER A 387 4.85 -28.53 5.55
C SER A 387 3.42 -28.10 5.18
N ALA A 388 3.01 -28.41 3.94
CA ALA A 388 1.67 -28.10 3.45
C ALA A 388 0.61 -29.11 3.94
N ASP A 389 1.03 -30.35 4.19
CA ASP A 389 0.13 -31.48 4.44
C ASP A 389 0.27 -32.08 5.85
N SER A 390 1.26 -31.63 6.65
CA SER A 390 1.49 -32.11 8.01
C SER A 390 1.87 -30.98 8.97
N CYS A 391 1.82 -31.25 10.29
CA CYS A 391 2.28 -30.32 11.33
C CYS A 391 3.81 -30.36 11.51
N ALA A 392 4.55 -30.49 10.40
CA ALA A 392 6.01 -30.64 10.40
C ALA A 392 6.71 -29.38 9.86
N TYR A 393 7.96 -29.20 10.28
CA TYR A 393 8.85 -28.18 9.76
C TYR A 393 9.61 -28.72 8.56
N ARG A 394 9.82 -27.87 7.56
CA ARG A 394 10.73 -28.11 6.44
C ARG A 394 12.10 -27.58 6.82
N VAL A 395 13.07 -28.48 6.85
CA VAL A 395 14.45 -28.20 7.24
C VAL A 395 15.38 -28.62 6.11
N TYR A 396 16.27 -27.74 5.70
CA TYR A 396 17.39 -28.12 4.85
C TYR A 396 18.44 -28.80 5.72
N ASN A 397 18.62 -30.11 5.56
CA ASN A 397 19.58 -30.87 6.34
C ASN A 397 20.98 -30.79 5.68
N ARG A 398 21.95 -30.23 6.41
CA ARG A 398 23.31 -30.01 5.89
C ARG A 398 24.06 -31.31 5.61
N ARG A 399 23.77 -32.39 6.35
CA ARG A 399 24.44 -33.68 6.14
C ARG A 399 23.92 -34.39 4.90
N THR A 400 22.60 -34.38 4.69
CA THR A 400 21.97 -35.13 3.59
C THR A 400 21.73 -34.30 2.33
N LYS A 401 21.95 -32.98 2.41
CA LYS A 401 21.74 -32.00 1.32
C LYS A 401 20.32 -31.98 0.78
N LYS A 402 19.36 -32.45 1.58
CA LYS A 402 17.95 -32.58 1.21
C LYS A 402 17.07 -31.80 2.16
N ILE A 403 15.92 -31.38 1.63
CA ILE A 403 14.83 -30.88 2.44
C ILE A 403 14.15 -32.08 3.10
N ILE A 404 14.10 -32.07 4.42
CA ILE A 404 13.38 -33.04 5.23
C ILE A 404 12.17 -32.38 5.88
N GLU A 405 11.10 -33.16 6.09
CA GLU A 405 9.95 -32.75 6.89
C GLU A 405 10.01 -33.49 8.22
N THR A 406 10.06 -32.75 9.32
CA THR A 406 10.10 -33.34 10.67
C THR A 406 9.45 -32.42 11.71
N MET A 407 8.81 -33.02 12.72
CA MET A 407 8.26 -32.30 13.86
C MET A 407 9.30 -32.09 14.97
N ASN A 408 10.31 -32.96 15.03
CA ASN A 408 11.27 -33.03 16.12
C ASN A 408 12.49 -32.17 15.81
N VAL A 409 12.35 -30.85 15.95
CA VAL A 409 13.40 -29.87 15.64
C VAL A 409 13.63 -28.95 16.84
N SER A 410 14.89 -28.73 17.19
CA SER A 410 15.30 -27.69 18.13
C SER A 410 15.86 -26.49 17.36
N PHE A 411 15.49 -25.27 17.73
CA PHE A 411 15.87 -24.04 17.01
C PHE A 411 16.81 -23.17 17.85
N ASP A 412 17.83 -22.61 17.20
CA ASP A 412 18.73 -21.60 17.78
C ASP A 412 18.51 -20.25 17.08
N GLU A 413 17.55 -19.49 17.59
CA GLU A 413 17.17 -18.18 17.03
C GLU A 413 17.99 -17.01 17.60
N LEU A 414 18.70 -17.23 18.71
CA LEU A 414 19.45 -16.17 19.39
C LEU A 414 20.75 -15.82 18.64
N LEU A 415 21.40 -16.80 17.99
CA LEU A 415 22.54 -16.55 17.12
C LEU A 415 22.18 -15.70 15.89
N VAL A 416 20.98 -15.87 15.35
CA VAL A 416 20.47 -15.08 14.21
C VAL A 416 20.36 -13.60 14.56
N MET A 417 19.84 -13.27 15.74
CA MET A 417 19.73 -11.88 16.19
C MET A 417 21.07 -11.26 16.59
N ALA A 418 21.99 -12.05 17.16
CA ALA A 418 23.31 -11.58 17.57
C ALA A 418 24.21 -11.23 16.38
N PHE A 419 24.04 -11.93 15.24
CA PHE A 419 24.77 -11.68 14.01
C PHE A 419 24.44 -10.32 13.38
N GLU A 420 23.15 -9.99 13.25
CA GLU A 420 22.69 -8.69 12.73
C GLU A 420 23.14 -7.51 13.60
N GLN A 421 23.18 -7.68 14.93
CA GLN A 421 23.72 -6.64 15.81
C GLN A 421 25.25 -6.47 15.68
N ARG A 422 25.97 -7.48 15.21
CA ARG A 422 27.43 -7.41 14.97
C ARG A 422 27.76 -6.83 13.60
N SER A 423 26.96 -7.11 12.57
CA SER A 423 27.12 -6.56 11.21
C SER A 423 26.67 -5.09 11.10
N SER A 424 25.77 -4.62 11.98
CA SER A 424 25.24 -3.25 11.99
C SER A 424 26.00 -2.24 12.85
N LYS A 425 27.01 -2.65 13.63
CA LYS A 425 27.88 -1.70 14.35
C LYS A 425 28.86 -1.05 13.37
N PRO A 426 28.90 0.30 13.25
CA PRO A 426 30.00 0.94 12.57
C PRO A 426 31.26 0.61 13.37
N ARG A 427 32.26 0.06 12.67
CA ARG A 427 33.58 -0.23 13.20
C ARG A 427 34.16 1.09 13.74
N LEU A 428 34.06 1.31 15.05
CA LEU A 428 34.64 2.49 15.71
C LEU A 428 36.17 2.31 15.66
N GLN A 429 36.78 2.67 14.53
CA GLN A 429 38.22 2.73 14.42
C GLN A 429 38.67 4.01 15.12
N SER A 430 39.39 3.84 16.24
CA SER A 430 40.15 4.90 16.88
C SER A 430 41.10 5.49 15.84
N MET A 431 40.83 6.74 15.44
CA MET A 431 41.69 7.45 14.50
C MET A 431 42.91 8.00 15.24
N THR A 432 44.08 7.46 14.95
CA THR A 432 45.34 8.22 15.00
C THR A 432 45.62 8.80 13.63
N SER A 433 45.86 10.11 13.63
CA SER A 433 46.18 11.02 12.53
C SER A 433 47.25 10.48 11.56
N GLY A 434 47.03 10.67 10.25
CA GLY A 434 48.07 10.49 9.22
C GLY A 434 47.52 10.18 7.82
N GLN A 435 47.49 11.22 6.98
CA GLN A 435 47.24 11.29 5.52
C GLN A 435 47.31 10.00 4.68
N ILE A 436 46.34 9.83 3.75
CA ILE A 436 46.52 9.89 2.28
C ILE A 436 45.14 9.70 1.60
N SER A 437 44.81 10.64 0.69
CA SER A 437 43.68 10.55 -0.25
C SER A 437 43.85 9.42 -1.26
N LEU A 438 42.76 8.73 -1.63
CA LEU A 438 42.27 8.62 -3.01
C LEU A 438 41.02 7.72 -3.07
N GLY A 439 40.05 8.12 -3.89
CA GLY A 439 38.74 7.49 -4.02
C GLY A 439 38.81 6.06 -4.53
N LEU A 440 37.84 5.26 -4.08
CA LEU A 440 37.54 3.94 -4.65
C LEU A 440 36.07 3.91 -5.03
N ASP A 441 35.88 3.92 -6.35
CA ASP A 441 34.68 3.59 -7.09
C ASP A 441 34.22 2.18 -6.69
N LEU A 442 33.00 2.04 -6.15
CA LEU A 442 32.37 0.74 -5.94
C LEU A 442 31.80 0.25 -7.27
N THR A 443 32.66 -0.31 -8.11
CA THR A 443 32.22 -1.14 -9.22
C THR A 443 31.67 -2.45 -8.66
N TYR A 444 30.35 -2.52 -8.48
CA TYR A 444 29.66 -3.80 -8.37
C TYR A 444 29.84 -4.56 -9.68
N ALA A 445 30.75 -5.53 -9.70
CA ALA A 445 30.83 -6.49 -10.79
C ALA A 445 29.47 -7.21 -10.89
N PRO A 446 28.83 -7.25 -12.08
CA PRO A 446 27.60 -8.00 -12.25
C PRO A 446 27.95 -9.48 -12.12
N SER A 447 27.48 -10.11 -11.05
CA SER A 447 27.57 -11.56 -10.90
C SER A 447 26.85 -12.19 -12.09
N THR A 448 27.57 -12.96 -12.88
CA THR A 448 27.02 -13.79 -13.96
C THR A 448 25.98 -14.72 -13.34
N ILE A 449 24.69 -14.44 -13.55
CA ILE A 449 23.61 -15.29 -13.07
C ILE A 449 23.59 -16.54 -13.94
N THR A 450 24.23 -17.61 -13.47
CA THR A 450 24.15 -18.94 -14.10
C THR A 450 22.70 -19.42 -14.03
N THR A 451 22.10 -19.73 -15.18
CA THR A 451 20.71 -20.17 -15.35
C THR A 451 20.50 -21.65 -15.08
N GLN A 452 21.52 -22.35 -14.56
CA GLN A 452 21.49 -23.78 -14.26
C GLN A 452 21.19 -24.04 -12.78
N GLN A 453 20.60 -25.20 -12.47
CA GLN A 453 20.47 -25.64 -11.07
C GLN A 453 21.86 -25.75 -10.44
N PRO A 454 22.08 -25.23 -9.23
CA PRO A 454 23.33 -25.45 -8.52
C PRO A 454 23.54 -26.95 -8.30
N THR A 455 24.73 -27.43 -8.61
CA THR A 455 25.18 -28.78 -8.31
C THR A 455 25.27 -28.99 -6.80
N GLU A 456 25.28 -30.25 -6.34
CA GLU A 456 25.36 -30.57 -4.90
C GLU A 456 26.58 -29.92 -4.23
N GLY A 457 27.72 -29.82 -4.93
CA GLY A 457 28.92 -29.12 -4.43
C GLY A 457 28.79 -27.60 -4.38
N GLU A 458 28.01 -26.96 -5.25
CA GLU A 458 27.75 -25.51 -5.21
C GLU A 458 26.77 -25.14 -4.08
N LEU A 459 25.81 -26.03 -3.79
CA LEU A 459 24.94 -25.89 -2.63
C LEU A 459 25.77 -25.89 -1.34
N ASP A 460 26.78 -26.74 -1.27
CA ASP A 460 27.67 -26.83 -0.12
C ASP A 460 28.39 -25.53 0.14
N LEU A 461 29.06 -24.96 -0.85
CA LEU A 461 29.75 -23.67 -0.69
C LEU A 461 28.80 -22.55 -0.20
N LEU A 462 27.55 -22.54 -0.68
CA LEU A 462 26.56 -21.54 -0.29
C LEU A 462 26.03 -21.73 1.13
N PHE A 463 25.76 -22.96 1.54
CA PHE A 463 25.29 -23.27 2.91
C PHE A 463 26.44 -23.27 3.93
N GLU A 464 27.66 -23.63 3.52
CA GLU A 464 28.89 -23.45 4.31
C GLU A 464 29.14 -21.97 4.58
N ALA A 465 29.03 -21.10 3.57
CA ALA A 465 29.17 -19.66 3.78
C ALA A 465 28.15 -19.13 4.81
N MET A 466 26.90 -19.60 4.78
CA MET A 466 25.94 -19.28 5.84
C MET A 466 26.38 -19.82 7.20
N TYR A 467 26.83 -21.07 7.28
CA TYR A 467 27.26 -21.70 8.53
C TYR A 467 28.51 -21.02 9.14
N ASP A 468 29.51 -20.73 8.32
CA ASP A 468 30.73 -20.02 8.69
C ASP A 468 30.41 -18.58 9.12
N ASP A 469 29.43 -17.92 8.50
CA ASP A 469 28.94 -16.63 8.98
C ASP A 469 28.30 -16.74 10.39
N TYR A 470 27.58 -17.84 10.68
CA TYR A 470 26.96 -18.07 11.99
C TYR A 470 27.97 -18.43 13.09
N ILE A 471 29.04 -19.16 12.77
CA ILE A 471 29.94 -19.78 13.76
C ILE A 471 31.38 -19.22 13.72
N GLY A 472 31.79 -18.56 12.62
CA GLY A 472 33.17 -18.18 12.28
C GLY A 472 33.83 -17.05 13.09
N GLY A 473 33.40 -16.83 14.33
CA GLY A 473 34.10 -15.95 15.29
C GLY A 473 35.34 -16.57 15.95
N GLN A 474 35.74 -17.79 15.58
CA GLN A 474 36.93 -18.47 16.10
C GLN A 474 37.77 -18.98 14.91
N PRO A 475 39.07 -18.66 14.84
CA PRO A 475 39.93 -19.17 13.78
C PRO A 475 40.12 -20.68 13.96
N SER A 476 39.85 -21.47 12.92
CA SER A 476 40.14 -22.90 12.93
C SER A 476 41.66 -23.11 12.97
N ALA A 477 42.15 -23.73 14.05
CA ALA A 477 43.52 -24.21 14.11
C ALA A 477 43.63 -25.45 13.22
N THR A 478 44.06 -25.28 11.97
CA THR A 478 44.38 -26.40 11.09
C THR A 478 45.73 -26.98 11.53
N THR A 479 45.71 -28.13 12.21
CA THR A 479 46.93 -28.89 12.49
C THR A 479 47.46 -29.48 11.17
N ARG A 480 48.59 -28.95 10.67
CA ARG A 480 49.33 -29.53 9.56
C ARG A 480 50.05 -30.80 10.03
N THR A 481 49.62 -31.96 9.54
CA THR A 481 50.44 -33.19 9.61
C THR A 481 51.34 -33.23 8.37
N VAL A 482 52.65 -33.07 8.59
CA VAL A 482 53.69 -33.23 7.55
C VAL A 482 53.93 -34.72 7.33
N SER A 483 53.89 -35.19 6.08
CA SER A 483 54.34 -36.53 5.73
C SER A 483 55.86 -36.59 5.69
N ALA A 484 56.45 -37.57 6.37
CA ALA A 484 57.88 -37.86 6.29
C ALA A 484 58.15 -38.68 5.02
N ALA A 485 59.05 -38.17 4.18
CA ALA A 485 59.58 -38.88 3.01
C ALA A 485 60.57 -39.97 3.46
N GLN A 486 60.44 -41.16 2.87
CA GLN A 486 61.48 -42.17 2.86
C GLN A 486 62.44 -41.90 1.69
N ALA A 487 63.74 -42.01 1.96
CA ALA A 487 64.76 -42.46 1.01
C ALA A 487 65.91 -43.07 1.83
N PRO A 488 66.63 -44.07 1.28
CA PRO A 488 67.49 -44.97 2.05
C PRO A 488 68.74 -44.33 2.64
#